data_AF-A0A661L556-F1
#
_entry.id   AF-A0A661L556-F1
#
_cell.length_a   1.000
_cell.length_b   1.000
_cell.length_c   1.000
_cell.angle_alpha   90.00
_cell.angle_beta   90.00
_cell.angle_gamma   90.00
#
_symmetry.space_group_name_H-M   'P 1'
#
loop_
_entity.id
_entity.type
_entity.pdbx_description
1 polymer ?
#
loop_
_entity_poly.entity_id
_entity_poly.type
_entity_poly.pdbx_seq_one_letter_code
_entity_poly.pdbx_strand_id
1 'polypeptide(L)'
;MRKAKVSIIKTKQNPGYAEIYEAVKRALDLIGGIGDIIKSGDLVLINPSWVAPPVEREAGCITIPEVPRAIADIVRDLGARPVIAESSAVGVDTEKVIQTSGYKDLREMGYEVINLKKTPHVDIPTDNGKIFDTVECWELVQQADVIISVPKLKTHDQTEMTCAIKNLKGLLTDKWKRLEHQEGLFESVIDLLGAVKPKLAVVDAIVCQEGVGPVFGKPVEMDLIVAGKDLVAVDSTCAQLIGYDPSETLLTVNAAARGLGVMDPGQIEILGETLDRVKRRFLRAIEDDPVQVEDFQLIHGEVTCTGCRNTVMSALIDMRNAGQLEYLHGITVLTGGAPFPEGVPLENIVTVGKCMPKECRTQRHVKGCPPNNAYVVKAIIGDRAEVKRMYADDTLEKTDSEAGKLGS
;
A
#
# COMPACT_ATOMS: atom_id res chain seq x y z
N MET A 1 -11.68 -12.06 27.06
CA MET A 1 -11.38 -10.75 26.45
C MET A 1 -12.49 -10.40 25.48
N ARG A 2 -12.80 -9.12 25.28
CA ARG A 2 -13.78 -8.69 24.27
C ARG A 2 -13.15 -8.87 22.88
N LYS A 3 -13.83 -9.57 21.97
CA LYS A 3 -13.35 -9.77 20.59
C LYS A 3 -13.23 -8.43 19.86
N ALA A 4 -12.27 -8.31 18.96
CA ALA A 4 -12.23 -7.21 17.99
C ALA A 4 -13.45 -7.31 17.07
N LYS A 5 -14.00 -6.17 16.63
CA LYS A 5 -15.19 -6.14 15.77
C LYS A 5 -14.84 -5.60 14.40
N VAL A 6 -15.24 -6.33 13.37
CA VAL A 6 -15.13 -5.91 11.96
C VAL A 6 -16.49 -6.09 11.31
N SER A 7 -17.02 -5.06 10.68
CA SER A 7 -18.25 -5.14 9.91
C SER A 7 -17.96 -5.29 8.42
N ILE A 8 -18.79 -6.05 7.72
CA ILE A 8 -18.80 -6.17 6.26
C ILE A 8 -20.21 -5.86 5.78
N ILE A 9 -20.35 -4.83 4.96
CA ILE A 9 -21.64 -4.41 4.39
C ILE A 9 -21.58 -4.54 2.89
N LYS A 10 -22.56 -5.25 2.32
CA LYS A 10 -22.75 -5.31 0.87
C LYS A 10 -23.56 -4.12 0.37
N THR A 11 -23.02 -3.42 -0.62
CA THR A 11 -23.70 -2.39 -1.40
C THR A 11 -24.44 -3.03 -2.58
N LYS A 12 -25.18 -2.23 -3.34
CA LYS A 12 -25.56 -2.61 -4.70
C LYS A 12 -24.36 -2.45 -5.63
N GLN A 13 -24.45 -3.05 -6.81
CA GLN A 13 -23.54 -2.77 -7.91
C GLN A 13 -23.63 -1.30 -8.32
N ASN A 14 -22.48 -0.69 -8.59
CA ASN A 14 -22.36 0.73 -8.98
C ASN A 14 -23.17 1.68 -8.08
N PRO A 15 -22.96 1.65 -6.75
CA PRO A 15 -23.80 2.38 -5.82
C PRO A 15 -23.61 3.89 -5.96
N GLY A 16 -24.72 4.64 -5.86
CA GLY A 16 -24.67 6.10 -5.78
C GLY A 16 -24.25 6.59 -4.39
N TYR A 17 -24.02 7.91 -4.25
CA TYR A 17 -23.55 8.49 -2.98
C TYR A 17 -24.43 8.13 -1.77
N ALA A 18 -25.76 8.23 -1.91
CA ALA A 18 -26.68 7.93 -0.80
C ALA A 18 -26.56 6.47 -0.32
N GLU A 19 -26.34 5.53 -1.24
CA GLU A 19 -26.18 4.12 -0.93
C GLU A 19 -24.81 3.84 -0.28
N ILE A 20 -23.76 4.53 -0.75
CA ILE A 20 -22.42 4.47 -0.13
C ILE A 20 -22.48 5.05 1.29
N TYR A 21 -23.14 6.20 1.48
CA TYR A 21 -23.32 6.82 2.79
C TYR A 21 -24.01 5.87 3.79
N GLU A 22 -25.14 5.28 3.39
CA GLU A 22 -25.85 4.32 4.23
C GLU A 22 -25.03 3.07 4.52
N ALA A 23 -24.26 2.57 3.55
CA ALA A 23 -23.38 1.43 3.76
C ALA A 23 -22.25 1.73 4.75
N VAL A 24 -21.59 2.88 4.63
CA VAL A 24 -20.56 3.34 5.56
C VAL A 24 -21.16 3.53 6.96
N LYS A 25 -22.28 4.26 7.07
CA LYS A 25 -22.95 4.50 8.35
C LYS A 25 -23.34 3.19 9.04
N ARG A 26 -23.94 2.26 8.30
CA ARG A 26 -24.30 0.93 8.83
C ARG A 26 -23.08 0.12 9.25
N ALA A 27 -21.99 0.17 8.49
CA ALA A 27 -20.75 -0.51 8.85
C ALA A 27 -20.20 0.02 10.18
N LEU A 28 -20.23 1.33 10.40
CA LEU A 28 -19.82 1.98 11.65
C LEU A 28 -20.78 1.66 12.80
N ASP A 29 -22.09 1.70 12.58
CA ASP A 29 -23.10 1.39 13.60
C ASP A 29 -22.92 -0.04 14.15
N LEU A 30 -22.64 -1.03 13.28
CA LEU A 30 -22.42 -2.42 13.70
C LEU A 30 -21.22 -2.60 14.64
N ILE A 31 -20.13 -1.86 14.43
CA ILE A 31 -18.94 -1.92 15.30
C ILE A 31 -19.10 -1.07 16.58
N GLY A 32 -20.30 -0.53 16.82
CA GLY A 32 -20.65 0.25 18.01
C GLY A 32 -20.56 1.77 17.83
N GLY A 33 -20.54 2.25 16.58
CA GLY A 33 -20.39 3.66 16.24
C GLY A 33 -18.98 4.19 16.46
N ILE A 34 -18.81 5.50 16.25
CA ILE A 34 -17.52 6.19 16.36
C ILE A 34 -17.50 7.32 17.41
N GLY A 35 -18.61 7.52 18.14
CA GLY A 35 -18.70 8.58 19.15
C GLY A 35 -17.85 8.33 20.40
N ASP A 36 -17.32 7.12 20.59
CA ASP A 36 -16.32 6.81 21.61
C ASP A 36 -14.91 7.28 21.21
N ILE A 37 -14.59 7.31 19.91
CA ILE A 37 -13.28 7.69 19.37
C ILE A 37 -13.21 9.13 18.83
N ILE A 38 -14.33 9.73 18.42
CA ILE A 38 -14.40 11.10 17.89
C ILE A 38 -15.31 11.95 18.78
N LYS A 39 -14.85 13.14 19.13
CA LYS A 39 -15.54 14.16 19.93
C LYS A 39 -15.74 15.43 19.12
N SER A 40 -16.72 16.24 19.53
CA SER A 40 -16.91 17.57 18.93
C SER A 40 -15.65 18.42 19.09
N GLY A 41 -15.24 19.06 18.00
CA GLY A 41 -14.02 19.88 17.93
C GLY A 41 -12.78 19.12 17.48
N ASP A 42 -12.78 17.79 17.49
CA ASP A 42 -11.63 16.99 17.02
C ASP A 42 -11.30 17.29 15.56
N LEU A 43 -10.01 17.40 15.26
CA LEU A 43 -9.49 17.35 13.91
C LEU A 43 -9.37 15.87 13.48
N VAL A 44 -10.20 15.46 12.53
CA VAL A 44 -10.24 14.08 12.03
C VAL A 44 -9.60 14.00 10.65
N LEU A 45 -8.41 13.41 10.58
CA LEU A 45 -7.73 13.12 9.32
C LEU A 45 -8.32 11.86 8.68
N ILE A 46 -8.90 12.02 7.50
CA ILE A 46 -9.43 10.94 6.67
C ILE A 46 -8.39 10.65 5.59
N ASN A 47 -7.74 9.48 5.65
CA ASN A 47 -6.62 9.12 4.80
C ASN A 47 -7.03 8.12 3.69
N PRO A 48 -7.44 8.58 2.50
CA PRO A 48 -7.74 7.70 1.36
C PRO A 48 -6.46 7.10 0.75
N SER A 49 -6.61 6.19 -0.21
CA SER A 49 -5.50 5.65 -1.03
C SER A 49 -5.46 6.36 -2.39
N TRP A 50 -4.46 7.21 -2.66
CA TRP A 50 -4.36 7.96 -3.94
C TRP A 50 -3.27 7.48 -4.90
N VAL A 51 -2.25 6.75 -4.45
CA VAL A 51 -1.23 6.03 -5.27
C VAL A 51 -0.73 6.77 -6.52
N ALA A 52 -1.46 6.73 -7.64
CA ALA A 52 -1.18 7.39 -8.91
C ALA A 52 -2.48 7.91 -9.56
N PRO A 53 -2.42 8.86 -10.52
CA PRO A 53 -3.60 9.33 -11.23
C PRO A 53 -4.35 8.16 -11.86
N PRO A 54 -5.65 7.99 -11.58
CA PRO A 54 -6.41 6.87 -12.11
C PRO A 54 -6.58 7.01 -13.62
N VAL A 55 -6.53 5.88 -14.34
CA VAL A 55 -6.83 5.84 -15.79
C VAL A 55 -8.34 5.97 -16.01
N GLU A 56 -9.11 5.30 -15.15
CA GLU A 56 -10.57 5.33 -15.07
C GLU A 56 -10.98 5.04 -13.62
N ARG A 57 -12.23 5.37 -13.27
CA ARG A 57 -12.76 5.19 -11.92
C ARG A 57 -12.83 3.72 -11.53
N GLU A 58 -13.19 2.87 -12.47
CA GLU A 58 -13.43 1.44 -12.29
C GLU A 58 -12.13 0.62 -12.25
N ALA A 59 -10.96 1.23 -12.47
CA ALA A 59 -9.67 0.54 -12.40
C ALA A 59 -9.32 -0.01 -10.99
N GLY A 60 -10.03 0.42 -9.95
CA GLY A 60 -9.80 -0.03 -8.57
C GLY A 60 -8.46 0.44 -7.98
N CYS A 61 -7.82 1.45 -8.59
CA CYS A 61 -6.49 1.92 -8.21
C CYS A 61 -6.48 2.95 -7.06
N ILE A 62 -7.55 3.71 -6.83
CA ILE A 62 -7.61 4.70 -5.74
C ILE A 62 -8.95 4.60 -5.02
N THR A 63 -8.99 4.98 -3.74
CA THR A 63 -10.26 5.07 -2.97
C THR A 63 -11.22 6.00 -3.71
N ILE A 64 -12.45 5.58 -3.98
CA ILE A 64 -13.44 6.44 -4.64
C ILE A 64 -13.82 7.60 -3.70
N PRO A 65 -14.03 8.82 -4.19
CA PRO A 65 -14.23 10.02 -3.36
C PRO A 65 -15.49 9.95 -2.49
N GLU A 66 -16.49 9.16 -2.87
CA GLU A 66 -17.75 9.04 -2.14
C GLU A 66 -17.59 8.38 -0.77
N VAL A 67 -16.62 7.48 -0.59
CA VAL A 67 -16.36 6.82 0.70
C VAL A 67 -15.78 7.82 1.74
N PRO A 68 -14.67 8.53 1.49
CA PRO A 68 -14.20 9.55 2.41
C PRO A 68 -15.16 10.74 2.54
N ARG A 69 -15.97 11.06 1.51
CA ARG A 69 -17.06 12.02 1.63
C ARG A 69 -18.10 11.58 2.66
N ALA A 70 -18.56 10.32 2.59
CA ALA A 70 -19.52 9.79 3.56
C ALA A 70 -18.98 9.83 4.98
N ILE A 71 -17.70 9.48 5.16
CA ILE A 71 -17.02 9.59 6.47
C ILE A 71 -16.96 11.06 6.92
N ALA A 72 -16.60 11.99 6.03
CA ALA A 72 -16.53 13.41 6.35
C ALA A 72 -17.90 13.98 6.79
N ASP A 73 -18.98 13.59 6.12
CA ASP A 73 -20.34 14.01 6.52
C ASP A 73 -20.71 13.47 7.91
N ILE A 74 -20.46 12.18 8.19
CA ILE A 74 -20.69 11.59 9.52
C ILE A 74 -19.85 12.27 10.61
N VAL A 75 -18.60 12.63 10.30
CA VAL A 75 -17.71 13.37 11.23
C VAL A 75 -18.24 14.77 11.51
N ARG A 76 -18.74 15.48 10.48
CA ARG A 76 -19.38 16.80 10.65
C ARG A 76 -20.63 16.73 11.52
N ASP A 77 -21.44 15.69 11.36
CA ASP A 77 -22.64 15.46 12.17
C ASP A 77 -22.31 15.28 13.67
N LEU A 78 -21.10 14.82 14.00
CA LEU A 78 -20.58 14.75 15.38
C LEU A 78 -19.99 16.08 15.89
N GLY A 79 -20.00 17.14 15.06
CA GLY A 79 -19.42 18.44 15.39
C GLY A 79 -17.90 18.46 15.37
N ALA A 80 -17.26 17.51 14.67
CA ALA A 80 -15.82 17.45 14.45
C ALA A 80 -15.44 18.00 13.06
N ARG A 81 -14.15 18.28 12.85
CA ARG A 81 -13.61 18.82 11.59
C ARG A 81 -12.97 17.71 10.75
N PRO A 82 -13.59 17.24 9.66
CA PRO A 82 -12.97 16.27 8.77
C PRO A 82 -11.99 16.94 7.79
N VAL A 83 -10.82 16.34 7.62
CA VAL A 83 -9.85 16.73 6.60
C VAL A 83 -9.42 15.49 5.80
N ILE A 84 -9.69 15.48 4.50
CA ILE A 84 -9.30 14.40 3.60
C ILE A 84 -7.89 14.69 3.09
N ALA A 85 -6.91 13.86 3.41
CA ALA A 85 -5.53 14.14 3.02
C ALA A 85 -4.68 12.89 2.81
N GLU A 86 -3.83 12.93 1.79
CA GLU A 86 -2.82 11.92 1.51
C GLU A 86 -1.66 12.52 0.68
N SER A 87 -0.52 11.83 0.65
CA SER A 87 0.57 12.06 -0.30
C SER A 87 0.79 10.85 -1.20
N SER A 88 0.61 11.01 -2.51
CA SER A 88 0.67 9.95 -3.51
C SER A 88 2.04 9.25 -3.58
N ALA A 89 2.19 8.24 -4.44
CA ALA A 89 3.43 7.49 -4.58
C ALA A 89 4.64 8.40 -4.89
N VAL A 90 5.84 7.88 -4.62
CA VAL A 90 7.09 8.62 -4.80
C VAL A 90 7.25 9.06 -6.26
N GLY A 91 7.43 10.36 -6.49
CA GLY A 91 7.57 10.94 -7.84
C GLY A 91 6.24 11.17 -8.58
N VAL A 92 5.10 10.83 -7.99
CA VAL A 92 3.77 11.22 -8.49
C VAL A 92 3.42 12.62 -8.01
N ASP A 93 2.85 13.44 -8.89
CA ASP A 93 2.18 14.68 -8.48
C ASP A 93 0.79 14.37 -7.88
N THR A 94 0.69 14.48 -6.55
CA THR A 94 -0.56 14.29 -5.82
C THR A 94 -1.66 15.26 -6.28
N GLU A 95 -1.30 16.49 -6.70
CA GLU A 95 -2.31 17.45 -7.15
C GLU A 95 -2.95 16.96 -8.46
N LYS A 96 -2.16 16.37 -9.37
CA LYS A 96 -2.69 15.70 -10.56
C LYS A 96 -3.66 14.58 -10.20
N VAL A 97 -3.39 13.79 -9.15
CA VAL A 97 -4.36 12.78 -8.67
C VAL A 97 -5.67 13.45 -8.27
N ILE A 98 -5.62 14.51 -7.46
CA ILE A 98 -6.82 15.23 -7.01
C ILE A 98 -7.60 15.81 -8.20
N GLN A 99 -6.93 16.42 -9.18
CA GLN A 99 -7.55 17.07 -10.33
C GLN A 99 -8.17 16.08 -11.34
N THR A 100 -7.61 14.87 -11.44
CA THR A 100 -8.05 13.83 -12.39
C THR A 100 -8.94 12.77 -11.74
N SER A 101 -9.23 12.93 -10.45
CA SER A 101 -10.16 12.10 -9.71
C SER A 101 -11.33 12.95 -9.19
N GLY A 102 -12.44 12.34 -8.79
CA GLY A 102 -13.58 13.08 -8.24
C GLY A 102 -13.32 13.76 -6.88
N TYR A 103 -12.07 13.82 -6.41
CA TYR A 103 -11.66 14.61 -5.24
C TYR A 103 -11.60 16.11 -5.53
N LYS A 104 -11.38 16.52 -6.78
CA LYS A 104 -11.55 17.92 -7.19
C LYS A 104 -12.97 18.42 -6.90
N ASP A 105 -13.96 17.63 -7.28
CA ASP A 105 -15.37 17.97 -7.07
C ASP A 105 -15.67 18.11 -5.57
N LEU A 106 -15.08 17.27 -4.71
CA LEU A 106 -15.18 17.44 -3.26
C LEU A 106 -14.61 18.79 -2.78
N ARG A 107 -13.48 19.26 -3.32
CA ARG A 107 -12.97 20.61 -3.00
C ARG A 107 -13.96 21.70 -3.42
N GLU A 108 -14.52 21.59 -4.62
CA GLU A 108 -15.50 22.55 -5.14
C GLU A 108 -16.80 22.55 -4.31
N MET A 109 -17.16 21.41 -3.73
CA MET A 109 -18.26 21.27 -2.76
C MET A 109 -17.92 21.79 -1.35
N GLY A 110 -16.69 22.26 -1.11
CA GLY A 110 -16.26 22.82 0.18
C GLY A 110 -15.73 21.80 1.20
N TYR A 111 -15.33 20.60 0.77
CA TYR A 111 -14.58 19.68 1.62
C TYR A 111 -13.09 20.04 1.64
N GLU A 112 -12.47 19.91 2.81
CA GLU A 112 -11.02 20.10 2.96
C GLU A 112 -10.30 18.87 2.40
N VAL A 113 -9.89 18.93 1.13
CA VAL A 113 -9.05 17.92 0.50
C VAL A 113 -7.63 18.46 0.37
N ILE A 114 -6.64 17.86 1.02
CA ILE A 114 -5.29 18.41 1.14
C ILE A 114 -4.27 17.49 0.48
N ASN A 115 -3.44 18.09 -0.39
CA ASN A 115 -2.23 17.45 -0.89
C ASN A 115 -1.14 17.58 0.19
N LEU A 116 -0.83 16.48 0.88
CA LEU A 116 0.14 16.51 1.96
C LEU A 116 1.55 16.89 1.49
N LYS A 117 1.92 16.62 0.22
CA LYS A 117 3.22 17.02 -0.34
C LYS A 117 3.44 18.53 -0.42
N LYS A 118 2.40 19.34 -0.16
CA LYS A 118 2.44 20.81 -0.10
C LYS A 118 2.33 21.36 1.32
N THR A 119 2.43 20.49 2.33
CA THR A 119 2.36 20.88 3.74
C THR A 119 3.72 20.70 4.42
N PRO A 120 4.00 21.41 5.53
CA PRO A 120 5.22 21.21 6.30
C PRO A 120 5.33 19.78 6.86
N HIS A 121 6.56 19.34 7.12
CA HIS A 121 6.86 18.03 7.69
C HIS A 121 7.28 18.13 9.15
N VAL A 122 7.16 17.01 9.87
CA VAL A 122 7.55 16.89 11.27
C VAL A 122 8.00 15.46 11.55
N ASP A 123 8.99 15.31 12.42
CA ASP A 123 9.38 14.00 12.95
C ASP A 123 8.44 13.59 14.10
N ILE A 124 7.81 12.45 13.95
CA ILE A 124 6.96 11.84 14.97
C ILE A 124 7.74 10.68 15.62
N PRO A 125 7.86 10.63 16.95
CA PRO A 125 8.51 9.50 17.61
C PRO A 125 7.69 8.22 17.43
N THR A 126 8.38 7.10 17.31
CA THR A 126 7.77 5.78 17.29
C THR A 126 7.78 5.19 18.70
N ASP A 127 6.68 4.56 19.10
CA ASP A 127 6.65 3.79 20.33
C ASP A 127 7.24 2.40 20.07
N ASN A 128 8.46 2.14 20.56
CA ASN A 128 9.17 0.87 20.34
C ASN A 128 9.40 0.56 18.85
N GLY A 129 9.94 1.53 18.12
CA GLY A 129 10.39 1.34 16.74
C GLY A 129 11.42 0.22 16.63
N LYS A 130 11.29 -0.61 15.59
CA LYS A 130 12.23 -1.71 15.32
C LYS A 130 13.29 -1.33 14.29
N ILE A 131 12.93 -0.49 13.34
CA ILE A 131 13.81 0.02 12.28
C ILE A 131 14.16 1.48 12.54
N PHE A 132 13.17 2.29 12.93
CA PHE A 132 13.35 3.73 13.14
C PHE A 132 12.82 4.17 14.49
N ASP A 133 13.56 5.04 15.19
CA ASP A 133 13.09 5.66 16.44
C ASP A 133 12.09 6.81 16.18
N THR A 134 12.14 7.42 15.00
CA THR A 134 11.22 8.46 14.54
C THR A 134 10.75 8.17 13.12
N VAL A 135 9.68 8.83 12.67
CA VAL A 135 9.23 8.86 11.28
C VAL A 135 8.86 10.28 10.86
N GLU A 136 9.38 10.76 9.73
CA GLU A 136 9.01 12.08 9.19
C GLU A 136 7.67 11.97 8.47
N CYS A 137 6.67 12.60 9.05
CA CYS A 137 5.32 12.73 8.51
C CYS A 137 5.04 14.21 8.19
N TRP A 138 3.78 14.53 7.92
CA TRP A 138 3.32 15.89 7.69
C TRP A 138 2.78 16.51 9.00
N GLU A 139 2.95 17.81 9.22
CA GLU A 139 2.46 18.48 10.45
C GLU A 139 0.97 18.22 10.70
N LEU A 140 0.17 18.19 9.62
CA LEU A 140 -1.26 17.89 9.69
C LEU A 140 -1.55 16.50 10.27
N VAL A 141 -0.66 15.53 10.06
CA VAL A 141 -0.78 14.17 10.61
C VAL A 141 -0.55 14.19 12.12
N GLN A 142 0.45 14.95 12.59
CA GLN A 142 0.72 15.10 14.02
C GLN A 142 -0.38 15.90 14.74
N GLN A 143 -0.96 16.90 14.06
CA GLN A 143 -2.02 17.74 14.62
C GLN A 143 -3.38 17.05 14.71
N ALA A 144 -3.59 15.95 13.98
CA ALA A 144 -4.87 15.25 13.98
C ALA A 144 -5.13 14.56 15.33
N ASP A 145 -6.30 14.83 15.92
CA ASP A 145 -6.76 14.15 17.13
C ASP A 145 -7.15 12.70 16.83
N VAL A 146 -7.69 12.47 15.62
CA VAL A 146 -8.11 11.15 15.15
C VAL A 146 -7.67 10.94 13.70
N ILE A 147 -7.08 9.79 13.42
CA ILE A 147 -6.77 9.35 12.05
C ILE A 147 -7.64 8.16 11.68
N ILE A 148 -8.30 8.24 10.51
CA ILE A 148 -9.09 7.18 9.90
C ILE A 148 -8.39 6.73 8.61
N SER A 149 -8.00 5.46 8.54
CA SER A 149 -7.46 4.86 7.30
C SER A 149 -8.60 4.46 6.38
N VAL A 150 -8.60 4.95 5.13
CA VAL A 150 -9.67 4.69 4.14
C VAL A 150 -9.08 4.01 2.90
N PRO A 151 -8.54 2.79 3.04
CA PRO A 151 -7.83 2.12 1.95
C PRO A 151 -8.79 1.67 0.85
N LYS A 152 -8.24 1.54 -0.36
CA LYS A 152 -8.80 0.73 -1.43
C LYS A 152 -8.25 -0.69 -1.31
N LEU A 153 -9.11 -1.72 -1.28
CA LEU A 153 -8.68 -3.12 -1.15
C LEU A 153 -8.10 -3.66 -2.45
N LYS A 154 -6.85 -4.16 -2.40
CA LYS A 154 -6.14 -4.66 -3.58
C LYS A 154 -5.15 -5.76 -3.21
N THR A 155 -4.73 -6.57 -4.17
CA THR A 155 -3.44 -7.25 -4.09
C THR A 155 -2.29 -6.25 -4.22
N HIS A 156 -1.09 -6.61 -3.73
CA HIS A 156 0.10 -5.79 -3.86
C HIS A 156 1.31 -6.66 -4.15
N ASP A 157 2.05 -6.29 -5.18
CA ASP A 157 3.33 -6.85 -5.62
C ASP A 157 4.53 -6.64 -4.65
N GLN A 158 4.32 -6.29 -3.39
CA GLN A 158 5.41 -6.12 -2.43
C GLN A 158 4.98 -6.50 -1.01
N THR A 159 3.72 -6.27 -0.67
CA THR A 159 3.16 -6.53 0.68
C THR A 159 1.94 -7.45 0.64
N GLU A 160 1.82 -8.29 -0.39
CA GLU A 160 0.74 -9.24 -0.69
C GLU A 160 -0.63 -8.60 -0.97
N MET A 161 -1.05 -7.66 -0.13
CA MET A 161 -2.24 -6.84 -0.26
C MET A 161 -1.99 -5.37 0.11
N THR A 162 -2.86 -4.50 -0.41
CA THR A 162 -3.06 -3.14 0.08
C THR A 162 -4.36 -3.13 0.89
N CYS A 163 -4.26 -2.78 2.16
CA CYS A 163 -5.39 -2.56 3.04
C CYS A 163 -5.02 -1.48 4.09
N ALA A 164 -5.59 -1.52 5.29
CA ALA A 164 -5.61 -0.42 6.23
C ALA A 164 -4.23 -0.04 6.76
N ILE A 165 -3.35 -1.02 7.03
CA ILE A 165 -2.00 -0.76 7.55
C ILE A 165 -1.12 -0.19 6.42
N LYS A 166 -1.08 -0.86 5.26
CA LYS A 166 -0.24 -0.44 4.12
C LYS A 166 -0.58 0.96 3.62
N ASN A 167 -1.86 1.36 3.70
CA ASN A 167 -2.34 2.66 3.28
C ASN A 167 -1.69 3.83 4.03
N LEU A 168 -1.27 3.62 5.28
CA LEU A 168 -0.65 4.66 6.11
C LEU A 168 0.64 5.20 5.51
N LYS A 169 1.32 4.47 4.61
CA LYS A 169 2.48 4.99 3.86
C LYS A 169 2.17 6.29 3.11
N GLY A 170 0.91 6.54 2.76
CA GLY A 170 0.45 7.82 2.20
C GLY A 170 0.61 9.03 3.14
N LEU A 171 0.94 8.81 4.41
CA LEU A 171 1.19 9.83 5.42
C LEU A 171 2.68 10.16 5.61
N LEU A 172 3.57 9.45 4.93
CA LEU A 172 5.02 9.69 4.94
C LEU A 172 5.45 10.65 3.84
N THR A 173 6.57 11.33 4.07
CA THR A 173 7.24 12.08 3.01
C THR A 173 7.85 11.14 1.96
N ASP A 174 8.10 11.65 0.75
CA ASP A 174 8.72 10.84 -0.32
C ASP A 174 10.12 10.34 0.07
N LYS A 175 10.86 11.12 0.86
CA LYS A 175 12.15 10.72 1.47
C LYS A 175 11.97 9.46 2.33
N TRP A 176 11.00 9.46 3.22
CA TRP A 176 10.78 8.34 4.14
C TRP A 176 10.16 7.13 3.49
N LYS A 177 9.22 7.31 2.54
CA LYS A 177 8.73 6.20 1.70
C LYS A 177 9.88 5.43 1.07
N ARG A 178 10.91 6.12 0.55
CA ARG A 178 12.12 5.50 -0.01
C ARG A 178 12.96 4.81 1.06
N LEU A 179 13.18 5.47 2.20
CA LEU A 179 14.00 4.93 3.30
C LEU A 179 13.42 3.63 3.86
N GLU A 180 12.10 3.52 4.00
CA GLU A 180 11.45 2.26 4.42
C GLU A 180 11.79 1.09 3.47
N HIS A 181 11.77 1.31 2.15
CA HIS A 181 12.17 0.29 1.17
C HIS A 181 13.65 -0.09 1.27
N GLN A 182 14.51 0.81 1.73
CA GLN A 182 15.94 0.53 1.86
C GLN A 182 16.25 -0.27 3.11
N GLU A 183 15.59 0.05 4.22
CA GLU A 183 15.97 -0.48 5.53
C GLU A 183 15.17 -1.70 5.99
N GLY A 184 13.89 -1.80 5.62
CA GLY A 184 13.05 -2.94 5.98
C GLY A 184 11.55 -2.62 5.94
N LEU A 185 10.95 -2.63 4.74
CA LEU A 185 9.60 -2.17 4.45
C LEU A 185 8.55 -2.66 5.46
N PHE A 186 8.52 -3.96 5.72
CA PHE A 186 7.47 -4.54 6.55
C PHE A 186 7.51 -4.01 7.98
N GLU A 187 8.69 -3.99 8.60
CA GLU A 187 8.84 -3.53 9.99
C GLU A 187 8.74 -2.01 10.09
N SER A 188 9.26 -1.27 9.11
CA SER A 188 9.15 0.19 9.04
C SER A 188 7.70 0.65 8.94
N VAL A 189 6.87 -0.04 8.15
CA VAL A 189 5.43 0.27 8.07
C VAL A 189 4.74 0.02 9.41
N ILE A 190 5.21 -0.94 10.21
CA ILE A 190 4.67 -1.15 11.56
C ILE A 190 5.20 -0.11 12.56
N ASP A 191 6.43 0.40 12.38
CA ASP A 191 6.91 1.58 13.12
C ASP A 191 6.02 2.80 12.84
N LEU A 192 5.65 3.02 11.57
CA LEU A 192 4.69 4.05 11.19
C LEU A 192 3.32 3.84 11.85
N LEU A 193 2.77 2.62 11.82
CA LEU A 193 1.51 2.29 12.51
C LEU A 193 1.57 2.66 14.00
N GLY A 194 2.70 2.35 14.66
CA GLY A 194 2.95 2.68 16.06
C GLY A 194 3.14 4.18 16.32
N ALA A 195 3.63 4.96 15.36
CA ALA A 195 3.77 6.41 15.48
C ALA A 195 2.44 7.15 15.27
N VAL A 196 1.71 6.85 14.19
CA VAL A 196 0.49 7.61 13.81
C VAL A 196 -0.79 7.11 14.48
N LYS A 197 -0.83 5.85 14.96
CA LYS A 197 -1.89 5.28 15.81
C LYS A 197 -3.34 5.56 15.35
N PRO A 198 -3.70 5.24 14.09
CA PRO A 198 -5.07 5.40 13.59
C PRO A 198 -6.08 4.65 14.46
N LYS A 199 -7.30 5.20 14.56
CA LYS A 199 -8.36 4.70 15.46
C LYS A 199 -9.46 3.91 14.75
N LEU A 200 -9.46 3.97 13.42
CA LEU A 200 -10.51 3.39 12.60
C LEU A 200 -9.97 3.11 11.20
N ALA A 201 -10.44 2.01 10.60
CA ALA A 201 -10.34 1.77 9.17
C ALA A 201 -11.73 1.61 8.56
N VAL A 202 -11.91 2.19 7.38
CA VAL A 202 -13.09 2.02 6.51
C VAL A 202 -12.60 1.70 5.11
N VAL A 203 -12.62 0.43 4.75
CA VAL A 203 -12.09 -0.10 3.49
C VAL A 203 -13.13 0.08 2.39
N ASP A 204 -12.73 0.77 1.34
CA ASP A 204 -13.41 0.77 0.05
C ASP A 204 -13.08 -0.52 -0.70
N ALA A 205 -14.02 -1.44 -0.66
CA ALA A 205 -13.99 -2.72 -1.37
C ALA A 205 -15.18 -2.84 -2.33
N ILE A 206 -15.65 -1.73 -2.91
CA ILE A 206 -16.74 -1.75 -3.91
C ILE A 206 -16.20 -2.31 -5.22
N VAL A 207 -15.19 -1.63 -5.78
CA VAL A 207 -14.34 -2.14 -6.87
C VAL A 207 -12.92 -2.21 -6.34
N CYS A 208 -12.40 -3.42 -6.25
CA CYS A 208 -11.06 -3.79 -5.79
C CYS A 208 -10.10 -3.99 -6.96
N GLN A 209 -8.87 -4.43 -6.68
CA GLN A 209 -7.90 -4.81 -7.71
C GLN A 209 -7.20 -6.14 -7.37
N GLU A 210 -7.13 -7.07 -8.32
CA GLU A 210 -6.38 -8.35 -8.22
C GLU A 210 -5.20 -8.41 -9.20
N GLY A 211 -4.29 -9.37 -9.01
CA GLY A 211 -3.08 -9.50 -9.83
C GLY A 211 -2.03 -8.47 -9.47
N VAL A 212 -1.45 -7.79 -10.47
CA VAL A 212 -0.31 -6.86 -10.30
C VAL A 212 -0.72 -5.48 -9.76
N GLY A 213 -1.36 -5.45 -8.59
CA GLY A 213 -1.53 -4.21 -7.83
C GLY A 213 -0.18 -3.68 -7.30
N PRO A 214 -0.09 -2.39 -6.95
CA PRO A 214 -1.23 -1.54 -6.59
C PRO A 214 -1.77 -0.65 -7.72
N VAL A 215 -1.25 -0.79 -8.96
CA VAL A 215 -1.67 0.02 -10.12
C VAL A 215 -2.05 -0.81 -11.35
N PHE A 216 -1.32 -1.88 -11.68
CA PHE A 216 -1.51 -2.65 -12.92
C PHE A 216 -2.43 -3.87 -12.79
N GLY A 217 -3.09 -4.03 -11.66
CA GLY A 217 -3.98 -5.16 -11.44
C GLY A 217 -5.31 -5.01 -12.17
N LYS A 218 -6.07 -6.09 -12.19
CA LYS A 218 -7.37 -6.21 -12.86
C LYS A 218 -8.47 -5.81 -11.88
N PRO A 219 -9.45 -4.99 -12.28
CA PRO A 219 -10.52 -4.58 -11.39
C PRO A 219 -11.41 -5.77 -11.02
N VAL A 220 -11.83 -5.81 -9.75
CA VAL A 220 -12.73 -6.84 -9.22
C VAL A 220 -13.87 -6.17 -8.47
N GLU A 221 -15.08 -6.26 -9.01
CA GLU A 221 -16.28 -5.83 -8.30
C GLU A 221 -16.58 -6.81 -7.15
N MET A 222 -16.71 -6.25 -5.95
CA MET A 222 -17.04 -6.97 -4.71
C MET A 222 -18.28 -6.37 -4.04
N ASP A 223 -18.55 -5.08 -4.26
CA ASP A 223 -19.67 -4.32 -3.69
C ASP A 223 -19.65 -4.28 -2.16
N LEU A 224 -18.48 -4.07 -1.55
CA LEU A 224 -18.33 -4.13 -0.08
C LEU A 224 -17.79 -2.83 0.52
N ILE A 225 -18.26 -2.53 1.73
CA ILE A 225 -17.59 -1.66 2.69
C ILE A 225 -17.22 -2.51 3.91
N VAL A 226 -15.96 -2.43 4.34
CA VAL A 226 -15.48 -3.12 5.55
C VAL A 226 -15.04 -2.07 6.56
N ALA A 227 -15.40 -2.20 7.85
CA ALA A 227 -14.98 -1.23 8.86
C ALA A 227 -14.61 -1.88 10.19
N GLY A 228 -13.66 -1.29 10.91
CA GLY A 228 -13.23 -1.75 12.23
C GLY A 228 -12.27 -0.78 12.91
N LYS A 229 -12.24 -0.80 14.25
CA LYS A 229 -11.37 0.07 15.08
C LYS A 229 -9.96 -0.49 15.27
N ASP A 230 -9.77 -1.77 14.98
CA ASP A 230 -8.49 -2.46 15.01
C ASP A 230 -8.05 -2.72 13.57
N LEU A 231 -7.00 -2.03 13.12
CA LEU A 231 -6.50 -2.15 11.75
C LEU A 231 -5.94 -3.55 11.45
N VAL A 232 -5.37 -4.24 12.43
CA VAL A 232 -4.86 -5.60 12.27
C VAL A 232 -6.01 -6.57 12.07
N ALA A 233 -7.11 -6.39 12.81
CA ALA A 233 -8.32 -7.19 12.63
C ALA A 233 -9.00 -6.93 11.27
N VAL A 234 -9.03 -5.68 10.82
CA VAL A 234 -9.54 -5.31 9.50
C VAL A 234 -8.69 -5.94 8.40
N ASP A 235 -7.36 -5.83 8.48
CA ASP A 235 -6.46 -6.43 7.50
C ASP A 235 -6.57 -7.97 7.50
N SER A 236 -6.63 -8.62 8.67
CA SER A 236 -6.87 -10.08 8.78
C SER A 236 -8.21 -10.52 8.16
N THR A 237 -9.26 -9.72 8.35
CA THR A 237 -10.58 -9.99 7.74
C THR A 237 -10.53 -9.81 6.23
N CYS A 238 -9.90 -8.74 5.75
CA CYS A 238 -9.73 -8.45 4.32
C CYS A 238 -8.82 -9.48 3.62
N ALA A 239 -7.79 -10.00 4.30
CA ALA A 239 -6.94 -11.08 3.81
C ALA A 239 -7.80 -12.32 3.49
N GLN A 240 -8.63 -12.77 4.44
CA GLN A 240 -9.55 -13.88 4.24
C GLN A 240 -10.59 -13.59 3.15
N LEU A 241 -11.09 -12.35 3.10
CA LEU A 241 -12.07 -11.91 2.10
C LEU A 241 -11.55 -12.09 0.67
N ILE A 242 -10.25 -11.83 0.43
CA ILE A 242 -9.63 -11.96 -0.89
C ILE A 242 -8.85 -13.27 -1.10
N GLY A 243 -8.96 -14.23 -0.17
CA GLY A 243 -8.38 -15.57 -0.30
C GLY A 243 -6.90 -15.71 0.09
N TYR A 244 -6.40 -14.84 0.97
CA TYR A 244 -5.18 -15.11 1.74
C TYR A 244 -5.53 -15.69 3.11
N ASP A 245 -4.69 -16.59 3.61
CA ASP A 245 -4.61 -16.83 5.04
C ASP A 245 -3.95 -15.60 5.71
N PRO A 246 -4.44 -15.09 6.85
CA PRO A 246 -3.83 -13.94 7.52
C PRO A 246 -2.34 -14.10 7.79
N SER A 247 -1.85 -15.34 7.99
CA SER A 247 -0.42 -15.62 8.19
C SER A 247 0.45 -15.41 6.95
N GLU A 248 -0.17 -15.31 5.76
CA GLU A 248 0.52 -14.98 4.51
C GLU A 248 0.78 -13.47 4.36
N THR A 249 0.11 -12.63 5.17
CA THR A 249 0.20 -11.16 5.07
C THR A 249 1.17 -10.60 6.10
N LEU A 250 2.42 -10.36 5.70
CA LEU A 250 3.51 -10.06 6.63
C LEU A 250 3.30 -8.77 7.45
N LEU A 251 2.63 -7.76 6.90
CA LEU A 251 2.29 -6.55 7.67
C LEU A 251 1.34 -6.88 8.83
N THR A 252 0.31 -7.67 8.59
CA THR A 252 -0.67 -8.08 9.60
C THR A 252 0.00 -8.96 10.66
N VAL A 253 0.85 -9.91 10.23
CA VAL A 253 1.64 -10.77 11.13
C VAL A 253 2.55 -9.94 12.03
N ASN A 254 3.33 -9.02 11.46
CA ASN A 254 4.29 -8.21 12.22
C ASN A 254 3.59 -7.25 13.19
N ALA A 255 2.46 -6.66 12.78
CA ALA A 255 1.65 -5.79 13.65
C ALA A 255 1.07 -6.57 14.84
N ALA A 256 0.53 -7.76 14.60
CA ALA A 256 0.00 -8.63 15.64
C ALA A 256 1.10 -9.10 16.61
N ALA A 257 2.27 -9.48 16.09
CA ALA A 257 3.41 -9.89 16.91
C ALA A 257 3.92 -8.77 17.83
N ARG A 258 3.70 -7.50 17.45
CA ARG A 258 4.00 -6.30 18.26
C ARG A 258 2.85 -5.89 19.19
N GLY A 259 1.75 -6.64 19.22
CA GLY A 259 0.59 -6.35 20.08
C GLY A 259 -0.20 -5.12 19.66
N LEU A 260 -0.09 -4.68 18.40
CA LEU A 260 -0.78 -3.49 17.89
C LEU A 260 -2.23 -3.76 17.45
N GLY A 261 -2.66 -5.03 17.50
CA GLY A 261 -4.02 -5.43 17.18
C GLY A 261 -4.17 -6.95 17.09
N VAL A 262 -5.36 -7.40 16.72
CA VAL A 262 -5.75 -8.81 16.71
C VAL A 262 -5.75 -9.37 15.29
N MET A 263 -4.85 -10.32 15.01
CA MET A 263 -4.85 -11.06 13.73
C MET A 263 -5.70 -12.34 13.78
N ASP A 264 -5.76 -13.01 14.93
CA ASP A 264 -6.41 -14.32 15.09
C ASP A 264 -7.91 -14.25 14.76
N PRO A 265 -8.40 -14.93 13.71
CA PRO A 265 -9.83 -14.94 13.35
C PRO A 265 -10.74 -15.41 14.49
N GLY A 266 -10.26 -16.29 15.38
CA GLY A 266 -11.02 -16.74 16.54
C GLY A 266 -11.34 -15.61 17.53
N GLN A 267 -10.57 -14.52 17.51
CA GLN A 267 -10.71 -13.34 18.35
C GLN A 267 -11.32 -12.13 17.63
N ILE A 268 -11.74 -12.31 16.37
CA ILE A 268 -12.44 -11.31 15.57
C ILE A 268 -13.91 -11.72 15.44
N GLU A 269 -14.81 -10.79 15.74
CA GLU A 269 -16.25 -10.92 15.52
C GLU A 269 -16.60 -10.18 14.23
N ILE A 270 -17.02 -10.94 13.21
CA ILE A 270 -17.45 -10.40 11.93
C ILE A 270 -18.97 -10.11 11.98
N LEU A 271 -19.35 -8.89 11.64
CA LEU A 271 -20.72 -8.38 11.71
C LEU A 271 -21.23 -7.99 10.32
N GLY A 272 -22.53 -8.17 10.06
CA GLY A 272 -23.11 -7.93 8.74
C GLY A 272 -23.01 -9.17 7.86
N GLU A 273 -22.37 -9.06 6.70
CA GLU A 273 -22.13 -10.21 5.82
C GLU A 273 -21.08 -11.17 6.39
N THR A 274 -21.30 -12.46 6.18
CA THR A 274 -20.35 -13.52 6.55
C THR A 274 -19.31 -13.70 5.46
N LEU A 275 -18.05 -13.97 5.81
CA LEU A 275 -16.98 -14.27 4.83
C LEU A 275 -17.39 -15.33 3.80
N ASP A 276 -18.06 -16.41 4.19
CA ASP A 276 -18.45 -17.47 3.26
C ASP A 276 -19.39 -17.01 2.13
N ARG A 277 -20.13 -15.92 2.32
CA ARG A 277 -21.04 -15.36 1.32
C ARG A 277 -20.37 -14.42 0.34
N VAL A 278 -19.30 -13.76 0.78
CA VAL A 278 -18.74 -12.61 0.05
C VAL A 278 -17.25 -12.77 -0.27
N LYS A 279 -16.59 -13.80 0.26
CA LYS A 279 -15.18 -14.06 -0.05
C LYS A 279 -15.04 -14.46 -1.52
N ARG A 280 -13.98 -13.95 -2.13
CA ARG A 280 -13.56 -14.31 -3.47
C ARG A 280 -12.05 -14.40 -3.45
N ARG A 281 -11.50 -15.53 -3.89
CA ARG A 281 -10.05 -15.65 -4.05
C ARG A 281 -9.62 -14.74 -5.20
N PHE A 282 -8.77 -13.77 -4.90
CA PHE A 282 -8.15 -12.91 -5.89
C PHE A 282 -6.99 -13.62 -6.58
N LEU A 283 -6.71 -13.28 -7.83
CA LEU A 283 -5.45 -13.59 -8.49
C LEU A 283 -4.32 -12.91 -7.71
N ARG A 284 -3.33 -13.66 -7.21
CA ARG A 284 -2.21 -13.06 -6.47
C ARG A 284 -1.25 -12.37 -7.44
N ALA A 285 -0.50 -11.37 -6.97
CA ALA A 285 0.48 -10.68 -7.82
C ALA A 285 1.54 -11.62 -8.42
N ILE A 286 1.95 -12.64 -7.66
CA ILE A 286 2.90 -13.67 -8.10
C ILE A 286 2.31 -14.68 -9.11
N GLU A 287 0.97 -14.75 -9.19
CA GLU A 287 0.26 -15.66 -10.09
C GLU A 287 -0.10 -15.00 -11.43
N ASP A 288 -0.10 -13.66 -11.46
CA ASP A 288 -0.34 -12.88 -12.67
C ASP A 288 0.94 -12.80 -13.50
N ASP A 289 1.43 -13.97 -13.94
CA ASP A 289 2.68 -14.16 -14.67
C ASP A 289 2.53 -13.73 -16.14
N PRO A 290 3.27 -12.71 -16.61
CA PRO A 290 3.15 -12.28 -17.99
C PRO A 290 4.45 -12.28 -18.80
N VAL A 291 5.59 -12.71 -18.24
CA VAL A 291 6.90 -12.51 -18.88
C VAL A 291 7.55 -13.85 -19.15
N GLN A 292 7.26 -14.42 -20.33
CA GLN A 292 8.03 -15.50 -20.90
C GLN A 292 9.06 -14.91 -21.87
N VAL A 293 10.33 -14.86 -21.45
CA VAL A 293 11.45 -14.50 -22.31
C VAL A 293 12.38 -15.70 -22.39
N GLU A 294 12.76 -16.07 -23.62
CA GLU A 294 13.71 -17.16 -23.87
C GLU A 294 15.07 -16.85 -23.21
N ASP A 295 15.63 -17.85 -22.54
CA ASP A 295 16.90 -17.77 -21.80
C ASP A 295 16.96 -16.75 -20.65
N PHE A 296 15.81 -16.28 -20.15
CA PHE A 296 15.73 -15.57 -18.87
C PHE A 296 15.53 -16.56 -17.72
N GLN A 297 16.25 -16.39 -16.61
CA GLN A 297 16.09 -17.21 -15.41
C GLN A 297 15.84 -16.35 -14.17
N LEU A 298 14.84 -16.72 -13.38
CA LEU A 298 14.60 -16.18 -12.04
C LEU A 298 14.76 -17.29 -11.01
N ILE A 299 15.78 -17.19 -10.17
CA ILE A 299 16.10 -18.20 -9.16
C ILE A 299 15.95 -17.61 -7.76
N HIS A 300 15.17 -18.30 -6.92
CA HIS A 300 14.95 -17.92 -5.53
C HIS A 300 15.70 -18.87 -4.60
N GLY A 301 16.50 -18.32 -3.69
CA GLY A 301 17.11 -19.08 -2.60
C GLY A 301 16.14 -19.27 -1.45
N GLU A 302 16.55 -20.07 -0.46
CA GLU A 302 15.69 -20.50 0.64
C GLU A 302 15.18 -19.34 1.50
N VAL A 303 15.97 -18.29 1.65
CA VAL A 303 15.61 -17.12 2.48
C VAL A 303 14.90 -16.02 1.68
N THR A 304 14.54 -16.27 0.42
CA THR A 304 13.79 -15.27 -0.37
C THR A 304 12.38 -15.12 0.18
N CYS A 305 12.12 -13.98 0.85
CA CYS A 305 10.77 -13.58 1.26
C CYS A 305 9.90 -13.16 0.07
N THR A 306 8.58 -13.15 0.28
CA THR A 306 7.58 -12.72 -0.71
C THR A 306 7.86 -11.32 -1.26
N GLY A 307 8.34 -10.39 -0.43
CA GLY A 307 8.71 -9.04 -0.86
C GLY A 307 9.76 -9.02 -1.97
N CYS A 308 10.86 -9.78 -1.85
CA CYS A 308 11.88 -9.82 -2.90
C CYS A 308 11.39 -10.54 -4.17
N ARG A 309 10.59 -11.60 -4.04
CA ARG A 309 9.99 -12.28 -5.20
C ARG A 309 9.10 -11.32 -5.97
N ASN A 310 8.19 -10.67 -5.27
CA ASN A 310 7.20 -9.80 -5.89
C ASN A 310 7.84 -8.52 -6.46
N THR A 311 8.88 -7.95 -5.84
CA THR A 311 9.66 -6.84 -6.42
C THR A 311 10.29 -7.20 -7.75
N VAL A 312 10.90 -8.39 -7.89
CA VAL A 312 11.49 -8.81 -9.17
C VAL A 312 10.39 -8.97 -10.22
N MET A 313 9.29 -9.65 -9.88
CA MET A 313 8.14 -9.78 -10.78
C MET A 313 7.60 -8.41 -11.22
N SER A 314 7.46 -7.48 -10.29
CA SER A 314 7.01 -6.12 -10.58
C SER A 314 7.96 -5.38 -11.52
N ALA A 315 9.28 -5.51 -11.33
CA ALA A 315 10.27 -4.95 -12.25
C ALA A 315 10.15 -5.55 -13.67
N LEU A 316 9.88 -6.85 -13.80
CA LEU A 316 9.63 -7.49 -15.11
C LEU A 316 8.37 -6.94 -15.78
N ILE A 317 7.33 -6.64 -14.98
CA ILE A 317 6.09 -6.05 -15.48
C ILE A 317 6.29 -4.59 -15.90
N ASP A 318 7.04 -3.80 -15.14
CA ASP A 318 7.46 -2.45 -15.53
C ASP A 318 8.19 -2.50 -16.88
N MET A 319 9.12 -3.45 -17.05
CA MET A 319 9.82 -3.67 -18.32
C MET A 319 8.87 -4.04 -19.46
N ARG A 320 7.90 -4.93 -19.24
CA ARG A 320 6.87 -5.27 -20.24
C ARG A 320 6.10 -4.04 -20.69
N ASN A 321 5.60 -3.26 -19.73
CA ASN A 321 4.78 -2.08 -20.02
C ASN A 321 5.59 -0.97 -20.73
N ALA A 322 6.89 -0.91 -20.46
CA ALA A 322 7.83 0.00 -21.12
C ALA A 322 8.33 -0.50 -22.49
N GLY A 323 7.98 -1.72 -22.90
CA GLY A 323 8.48 -2.38 -24.12
C GLY A 323 9.96 -2.77 -24.03
N GLN A 324 10.44 -3.15 -22.85
CA GLN A 324 11.86 -3.38 -22.52
C GLN A 324 12.21 -4.86 -22.26
N LEU A 325 11.33 -5.82 -22.56
CA LEU A 325 11.59 -7.24 -22.29
C LEU A 325 12.78 -7.82 -23.07
N GLU A 326 13.11 -7.23 -24.22
CA GLU A 326 14.28 -7.58 -25.04
C GLU A 326 15.61 -7.59 -24.25
N TYR A 327 15.72 -6.82 -23.16
CA TYR A 327 16.93 -6.78 -22.32
C TYR A 327 17.07 -7.96 -21.36
N LEU A 328 16.05 -8.84 -21.26
CA LEU A 328 16.07 -10.00 -20.37
C LEU A 328 16.77 -11.22 -20.96
N HIS A 329 16.98 -11.27 -22.29
CA HIS A 329 17.65 -12.40 -22.93
C HIS A 329 19.04 -12.64 -22.33
N GLY A 330 19.28 -13.87 -21.88
CA GLY A 330 20.53 -14.31 -21.27
C GLY A 330 20.82 -13.73 -19.88
N ILE A 331 19.85 -13.03 -19.26
CA ILE A 331 19.98 -12.50 -17.90
C ILE A 331 19.44 -13.51 -16.89
N THR A 332 20.17 -13.68 -15.79
CA THR A 332 19.68 -14.41 -14.62
C THR A 332 19.51 -13.47 -13.43
N VAL A 333 18.36 -13.51 -12.77
CA VAL A 333 18.09 -12.78 -11.54
C VAL A 333 18.07 -13.75 -10.36
N LEU A 334 18.89 -13.45 -9.35
CA LEU A 334 19.02 -14.24 -8.12
C LEU A 334 18.52 -13.47 -6.91
N THR A 335 17.82 -14.17 -6.02
CA THR A 335 17.31 -13.61 -4.75
C THR A 335 17.61 -14.55 -3.58
N GLY A 336 17.66 -14.00 -2.36
CA GLY A 336 17.66 -14.78 -1.10
C GLY A 336 18.75 -15.85 -0.98
N GLY A 337 19.97 -15.53 -1.41
CA GLY A 337 21.13 -16.40 -1.25
C GLY A 337 21.18 -17.60 -2.21
N ALA A 338 20.41 -17.58 -3.31
CA ALA A 338 20.53 -18.61 -4.35
C ALA A 338 21.99 -18.76 -4.82
N PRO A 339 22.49 -19.99 -5.01
CA PRO A 339 23.83 -20.21 -5.56
C PRO A 339 23.91 -19.71 -7.01
N PHE A 340 25.11 -19.36 -7.45
CA PHE A 340 25.32 -18.99 -8.85
C PHE A 340 25.08 -20.22 -9.75
N PRO A 341 24.24 -20.11 -10.79
CA PRO A 341 24.04 -21.20 -11.73
C PRO A 341 25.32 -21.46 -12.52
N GLU A 342 25.59 -22.74 -12.78
CA GLU A 342 26.76 -23.16 -13.56
C GLU A 342 26.65 -22.69 -15.02
N GLY A 343 27.75 -22.22 -15.58
CA GLY A 343 27.82 -21.80 -17.00
C GLY A 343 27.23 -20.42 -17.32
N VAL A 344 26.71 -19.68 -16.34
CA VAL A 344 26.21 -18.31 -16.55
C VAL A 344 27.30 -17.29 -16.20
N PRO A 345 27.67 -16.37 -17.12
CA PRO A 345 28.66 -15.31 -16.84
C PRO A 345 28.20 -14.37 -15.71
N LEU A 346 29.11 -13.99 -14.81
CA LEU A 346 28.78 -13.16 -13.64
C LEU A 346 28.22 -11.78 -14.02
N GLU A 347 28.63 -11.23 -15.16
CA GLU A 347 28.13 -9.97 -15.71
C GLU A 347 26.67 -10.03 -16.16
N ASN A 348 26.12 -11.23 -16.38
CA ASN A 348 24.73 -11.48 -16.75
C ASN A 348 23.85 -11.82 -15.54
N ILE A 349 24.43 -11.89 -14.34
CA ILE A 349 23.74 -12.22 -13.11
C ILE A 349 23.43 -10.95 -12.32
N VAL A 350 22.14 -10.67 -12.12
CA VAL A 350 21.62 -9.62 -11.25
C VAL A 350 21.26 -10.24 -9.90
N THR A 351 21.75 -9.67 -8.80
CA THR A 351 21.46 -10.18 -7.44
C THR A 351 20.65 -9.16 -6.66
N VAL A 352 19.63 -9.59 -5.94
CA VAL A 352 18.61 -8.67 -5.38
C VAL A 352 18.38 -8.94 -3.90
N GLY A 353 18.41 -7.88 -3.08
CA GLY A 353 17.99 -7.87 -1.68
C GLY A 353 19.11 -7.62 -0.66
N LYS A 354 18.78 -6.87 0.41
CA LYS A 354 19.71 -6.55 1.53
C LYS A 354 20.18 -7.81 2.28
N CYS A 355 19.36 -8.87 2.30
CA CYS A 355 19.66 -10.15 2.92
C CYS A 355 20.60 -11.05 2.09
N MET A 356 20.95 -10.68 0.85
CA MET A 356 21.89 -11.45 0.04
C MET A 356 23.29 -11.44 0.70
N PRO A 357 23.91 -12.59 1.01
CA PRO A 357 25.28 -12.65 1.54
C PRO A 357 26.27 -11.95 0.61
N LYS A 358 27.32 -11.31 1.14
CA LYS A 358 28.23 -10.47 0.34
C LYS A 358 28.95 -11.26 -0.76
N GLU A 359 29.32 -12.49 -0.44
CA GLU A 359 29.93 -13.50 -1.30
C GLU A 359 29.02 -13.95 -2.45
N CYS A 360 27.70 -13.80 -2.30
CA CYS A 360 26.72 -14.13 -3.33
C CYS A 360 26.26 -12.88 -4.11
N ARG A 361 26.95 -11.73 -3.97
CA ARG A 361 26.64 -10.50 -4.72
C ARG A 361 27.51 -10.37 -5.95
N THR A 362 26.90 -9.96 -7.06
CA THR A 362 27.59 -9.59 -8.29
C THR A 362 27.80 -8.07 -8.37
N GLN A 363 28.49 -7.59 -9.41
CA GLN A 363 28.58 -6.15 -9.66
C GLN A 363 27.23 -5.49 -9.96
N ARG A 364 26.23 -6.29 -10.39
CA ARG A 364 24.85 -5.85 -10.62
C ARG A 364 23.95 -6.12 -9.41
N HIS A 365 24.48 -5.94 -8.20
CA HIS A 365 23.71 -6.14 -6.97
C HIS A 365 22.80 -4.96 -6.65
N VAL A 366 21.52 -5.24 -6.41
CA VAL A 366 20.52 -4.25 -6.02
C VAL A 366 20.20 -4.41 -4.54
N LYS A 367 20.63 -3.43 -3.75
CA LYS A 367 20.37 -3.36 -2.30
C LYS A 367 18.94 -2.87 -2.02
N GLY A 368 18.27 -3.48 -1.04
CA GLY A 368 17.00 -3.01 -0.46
C GLY A 368 16.17 -4.13 0.18
N CYS A 369 15.11 -3.80 0.91
CA CYS A 369 14.26 -4.76 1.64
C CYS A 369 12.77 -4.35 1.61
N PRO A 370 12.00 -4.73 0.57
CA PRO A 370 12.50 -5.20 -0.71
C PRO A 370 13.02 -4.01 -1.56
N PRO A 371 13.92 -4.24 -2.52
CA PRO A 371 14.52 -3.15 -3.31
C PRO A 371 13.50 -2.43 -4.20
N ASN A 372 13.88 -1.23 -4.64
CA ASN A 372 13.06 -0.46 -5.58
C ASN A 372 13.10 -1.13 -6.97
N ASN A 373 11.93 -1.35 -7.56
CA ASN A 373 11.75 -1.99 -8.87
C ASN A 373 12.61 -1.30 -9.94
N ALA A 374 12.67 0.03 -9.95
CA ALA A 374 13.39 0.79 -10.96
C ALA A 374 14.92 0.53 -10.93
N TYR A 375 15.49 0.23 -9.76
CA TYR A 375 16.89 -0.19 -9.65
C TYR A 375 17.11 -1.63 -10.10
N VAL A 376 16.11 -2.50 -9.91
CA VAL A 376 16.13 -3.87 -10.48
C VAL A 376 16.11 -3.78 -12.01
N VAL A 377 15.22 -2.97 -12.58
CA VAL A 377 15.21 -2.70 -14.03
C VAL A 377 16.55 -2.13 -14.49
N LYS A 378 17.12 -1.14 -13.79
CA LYS A 378 18.44 -0.57 -14.14
C LYS A 378 19.55 -1.61 -14.13
N ALA A 379 19.58 -2.50 -13.14
CA ALA A 379 20.58 -3.56 -13.04
C ALA A 379 20.43 -4.60 -14.17
N ILE A 380 19.20 -4.90 -14.58
CA ILE A 380 18.92 -5.77 -15.74
C ILE A 380 19.40 -5.09 -17.02
N ILE A 381 18.91 -3.89 -17.35
CA ILE A 381 19.22 -3.22 -18.62
C ILE A 381 20.69 -2.78 -18.71
N GLY A 382 21.32 -2.40 -17.59
CA GLY A 382 22.67 -1.84 -17.56
C GLY A 382 22.73 -0.49 -18.29
N ASP A 383 23.71 -0.34 -19.18
CA ASP A 383 23.90 0.86 -20.01
C ASP A 383 23.25 0.75 -21.40
N ARG A 384 22.49 -0.34 -21.64
CA ARG A 384 21.85 -0.61 -22.94
C ARG A 384 20.67 0.32 -23.23
N ALA A 385 20.02 0.85 -22.19
CA ALA A 385 18.87 1.74 -22.31
C ALA A 385 18.65 2.54 -21.02
N GLU A 386 17.80 3.56 -21.11
CA GLU A 386 17.27 4.27 -19.93
C GLU A 386 16.07 3.51 -19.33
N VAL A 387 15.94 3.59 -18.00
CA VAL A 387 14.77 3.04 -17.30
C VAL A 387 13.58 3.97 -17.53
N LYS A 388 12.50 3.46 -18.12
CA LYS A 388 11.24 4.20 -18.22
C LYS A 388 10.40 3.97 -16.96
N ARG A 389 9.94 5.05 -16.32
CA ARG A 389 9.02 4.98 -15.16
C ARG A 389 7.62 5.34 -15.62
N MET A 390 6.64 4.50 -15.31
CA MET A 390 5.27 4.68 -15.81
C MET A 390 4.46 5.74 -15.06
N TYR A 391 4.84 6.07 -13.82
CA TYR A 391 4.03 6.95 -12.94
C TYR A 391 4.79 8.12 -12.34
N ALA A 392 6.09 8.22 -12.61
CA ALA A 392 6.90 9.34 -12.15
C ALA A 392 7.30 10.17 -13.37
N ASP A 393 7.05 11.48 -13.31
CA ASP A 393 7.40 12.40 -14.39
C ASP A 393 8.92 12.67 -14.46
N ASP A 394 9.66 12.29 -13.39
CA ASP A 394 11.10 12.49 -13.27
C ASP A 394 11.96 11.25 -13.57
N THR A 395 13.16 11.50 -14.09
CA THR A 395 14.20 10.47 -14.26
C THR A 395 14.68 9.94 -12.91
N LEU A 396 15.18 8.70 -12.89
CA LEU A 396 15.80 8.10 -11.69
C LEU A 396 16.90 9.01 -11.11
N GLU A 397 17.74 9.60 -11.95
CA GLU A 397 18.85 10.47 -11.52
C GLU A 397 18.38 11.78 -10.87
N LYS A 398 17.33 12.42 -11.41
CA LYS A 398 16.75 13.62 -10.78
C LYS A 398 16.18 13.29 -9.40
N THR A 399 15.48 12.16 -9.31
CA THR A 399 14.89 11.65 -8.07
C THR A 399 15.96 11.42 -6.98
N ASP A 400 17.13 10.92 -7.37
CA ASP A 400 18.26 10.64 -6.47
C ASP A 400 19.07 11.90 -6.12
N SER A 401 19.19 12.86 -7.05
CA SER A 401 19.92 14.13 -6.82
C SER A 401 19.26 15.03 -5.77
N GLU A 402 17.93 14.95 -5.63
CA GLU A 402 17.20 15.62 -4.56
C GLU A 402 17.36 14.89 -3.22
N ALA A 403 17.47 13.55 -3.26
CA ALA A 403 17.72 12.74 -2.06
C ALA A 403 19.12 12.95 -1.49
N GLY A 404 20.14 13.07 -2.35
CA GLY A 404 21.54 13.33 -1.95
C GLY A 404 21.77 14.70 -1.30
N LYS A 405 20.87 15.68 -1.54
CA LYS A 405 20.90 17.00 -0.89
C LYS A 405 20.21 17.03 0.47
N LEU A 406 19.43 16.00 0.81
CA LEU A 406 18.68 15.88 2.06
C LEU A 406 19.34 14.92 3.08
N GLY A 407 20.52 14.40 2.74
CA GLY A 407 21.30 13.45 3.55
C GLY A 407 22.70 13.95 3.93
N SER A 408 22.96 15.26 3.84
CA SER A 408 24.17 15.91 4.37
C SER A 408 23.87 16.74 5.60
#